data_AF-A0A0D1X1B0-F1
#
_entry.id   AF-A0A0D1X1B0-F1
#
_cell.length_a   1.000
_cell.length_b   1.000
_cell.length_c   1.000
_cell.angle_alpha   90.00
_cell.angle_beta   90.00
_cell.angle_gamma   90.00
#
_symmetry.space_group_name_H-M   'P 1'
#
loop_
_entity.id
_entity.type
_entity.pdbx_description
1 polymer ?
#
loop_
_entity_poly.entity_id
_entity_poly.type
_entity_poly.pdbx_seq_one_letter_code
_entity_poly.pdbx_strand_id
1 'polypeptide(L)'
;MGVTLQPAFNAQAYYAAQAGGTSQFYSSFSFFWMVMALVTFFFLVASVRTNIVFVLVFFFIDLAFIMLMATYWTLAGGKTAIAGKCQKAAGAFIFVFCVFGWYLFLTMILLAVDFPLRLPTGDLSVILKGASERKRAEPKA
;
A
#
# COMPACT_ATOMS: atom_id res chain seq x y z
N MET A 1 -2.96 15.25 -5.79
CA MET A 1 -3.97 14.51 -6.57
C MET A 1 -5.40 15.05 -6.44
N GLY A 2 -5.77 15.76 -5.36
CA GLY A 2 -7.13 16.34 -5.27
C GLY A 2 -7.40 17.48 -6.27
N VAL A 3 -6.40 18.33 -6.53
CA VAL A 3 -6.51 19.48 -7.43
C VAL A 3 -6.60 19.07 -8.92
N THR A 4 -6.02 17.93 -9.29
CA THR A 4 -6.02 17.44 -10.68
C THR A 4 -7.37 16.89 -11.15
N LEU A 5 -8.26 16.53 -10.22
CA LEU A 5 -9.60 16.00 -10.51
C LEU A 5 -10.67 17.08 -10.46
N GLN A 6 -10.38 18.21 -9.83
CA GLN A 6 -11.31 19.31 -9.70
C GLN A 6 -11.35 20.11 -11.02
N PRO A 7 -12.50 20.15 -11.72
CA PRO A 7 -12.60 20.74 -13.06
C PRO A 7 -12.15 22.21 -13.12
N ALA A 8 -12.35 22.96 -12.03
CA ALA A 8 -11.99 24.37 -11.93
C ALA A 8 -10.50 24.66 -12.11
N PHE A 9 -9.61 23.71 -11.77
CA PHE A 9 -8.16 23.91 -11.88
C PHE A 9 -7.57 23.50 -13.24
N ASN A 10 -8.37 22.79 -14.06
CA ASN A 10 -8.08 22.43 -15.45
C ASN A 10 -6.64 21.93 -15.74
N ALA A 11 -6.03 21.27 -14.75
CA ALA A 11 -4.63 20.84 -14.84
C ALA A 11 -4.41 19.90 -16.02
N GLN A 12 -5.36 18.99 -16.26
CA GLN A 12 -5.25 18.02 -17.35
C GLN A 12 -5.33 18.66 -18.74
N ALA A 13 -6.17 19.68 -18.97
CA ALA A 13 -6.22 20.33 -20.29
C ALA A 13 -5.02 21.25 -20.54
N TYR A 14 -4.46 21.84 -19.48
CA TYR A 14 -3.22 22.61 -19.60
C TYR A 14 -2.06 21.73 -20.12
N TYR A 15 -1.88 20.54 -19.53
CA TYR A 15 -0.89 19.57 -20.01
C TYR A 15 -1.25 18.96 -21.37
N ALA A 16 -2.54 18.84 -21.72
CA ALA A 16 -2.96 18.36 -23.04
C ALA A 16 -2.71 19.36 -24.18
N ALA A 17 -2.67 20.66 -23.88
CA ALA A 17 -2.37 21.71 -24.84
C ALA A 17 -0.88 21.78 -25.22
N GLN A 18 0.00 21.07 -24.50
CA GLN A 18 1.43 21.08 -24.70
C GLN A 18 1.89 19.77 -25.37
N ALA A 19 2.81 19.87 -26.33
CA ALA A 19 3.38 18.70 -26.99
C ALA A 19 4.08 17.80 -25.95
N GLY A 20 3.59 16.57 -25.77
CA GLY A 20 4.11 15.63 -24.76
C GLY A 20 3.71 15.91 -23.31
N GLY A 21 2.85 16.91 -23.04
CA GLY A 21 2.45 17.24 -21.68
C GLY A 21 1.60 16.17 -21.01
N THR A 22 0.81 15.41 -21.77
CA THR A 22 0.00 14.28 -21.25
C THR A 22 0.88 13.16 -20.70
N SER A 23 1.96 12.80 -21.38
CA SER A 23 2.93 11.80 -20.89
C SER A 23 3.68 12.29 -19.65
N GLN A 24 4.01 13.58 -19.61
CA GLN A 24 4.64 14.21 -18.43
C GLN A 24 3.72 14.11 -17.21
N PHE A 25 2.44 14.44 -17.40
CA PHE A 25 1.41 14.36 -16.36
C PHE A 25 1.31 12.94 -15.78
N TYR A 26 1.13 11.92 -16.61
CA TYR A 26 1.06 10.52 -16.14
C TYR A 26 2.36 10.05 -15.47
N SER A 27 3.51 10.54 -15.92
CA SER A 27 4.81 10.21 -15.30
C SER A 27 4.90 10.77 -13.88
N SER A 28 4.42 12.00 -13.62
CA SER A 28 4.37 12.58 -12.28
C SER A 28 3.50 11.76 -11.31
N PHE A 29 2.38 11.21 -11.78
CA PHE A 29 1.55 10.29 -10.98
C PHE A 29 2.31 9.00 -10.65
N SER A 30 3.06 8.47 -11.61
CA SER A 30 3.85 7.25 -11.41
C SER A 30 4.89 7.43 -10.30
N PHE A 31 5.59 8.57 -10.26
CA PHE A 31 6.54 8.89 -9.20
C PHE A 31 5.89 8.99 -7.82
N PHE A 32 4.69 9.57 -7.72
CA PHE A 32 3.95 9.58 -6.45
C PHE A 32 3.69 8.15 -5.94
N TRP A 33 3.19 7.26 -6.79
CA TRP A 33 2.92 5.87 -6.40
C TRP A 33 4.19 5.10 -6.08
N MET A 34 5.32 5.40 -6.74
CA MET A 34 6.63 4.84 -6.41
C MET A 34 7.07 5.21 -4.99
N VAL A 35 6.97 6.49 -4.62
CA VAL A 35 7.34 6.92 -3.26
C VAL A 35 6.40 6.30 -2.22
N MET A 36 5.09 6.24 -2.52
CA MET A 36 4.13 5.58 -1.63
C MET A 36 4.46 4.09 -1.45
N ALA A 37 4.82 3.37 -2.52
CA ALA A 37 5.28 1.98 -2.44
C ALA A 37 6.54 1.85 -1.58
N LEU A 38 7.52 2.74 -1.73
CA LEU A 38 8.74 2.69 -0.92
C LEU A 38 8.46 2.91 0.58
N VAL A 39 7.55 3.82 0.92
CA VAL A 39 7.12 4.04 2.30
C VAL A 39 6.37 2.82 2.86
N THR A 40 5.45 2.24 2.09
CA THR A 40 4.72 1.04 2.53
C THR A 40 5.63 -0.18 2.64
N PHE A 41 6.68 -0.28 1.83
CA PHE A 41 7.67 -1.33 1.94
C PHE A 41 8.43 -1.27 3.27
N PHE A 42 8.80 -0.07 3.75
CA PHE A 42 9.38 0.05 5.09
C PHE A 42 8.40 -0.36 6.19
N PHE A 43 7.12 -0.03 6.04
CA PHE A 43 6.09 -0.49 6.97
C PHE A 43 5.88 -2.00 6.92
N LEU A 44 5.98 -2.61 5.74
CA LEU A 44 5.94 -4.07 5.57
C LEU A 44 7.05 -4.72 6.38
N VAL A 45 8.30 -4.26 6.26
CA VAL A 45 9.44 -4.79 7.04
C VAL A 45 9.22 -4.62 8.54
N ALA A 46 8.72 -3.45 8.98
CA ALA A 46 8.44 -3.19 10.38
C ALA A 46 7.28 -4.06 10.93
N SER A 47 6.29 -4.38 10.10
CA SER A 47 5.08 -5.11 10.48
C SER A 47 5.32 -6.58 10.84
N VAL A 48 6.42 -7.19 10.37
CA VAL A 48 6.75 -8.61 10.60
C VAL A 48 6.76 -9.00 12.08
N ARG A 49 6.99 -8.05 12.99
CA ARG A 49 7.01 -8.32 14.45
C ARG A 49 5.64 -8.26 15.12
N THR A 50 4.62 -7.78 14.43
CA THR A 50 3.31 -7.53 15.04
C THR A 50 2.37 -8.72 14.87
N ASN A 51 2.05 -9.08 13.63
CA ASN A 51 0.94 -9.95 13.33
C ASN A 51 0.93 -10.36 11.86
N ILE A 52 0.62 -11.62 11.53
CA ILE A 52 0.64 -12.07 10.13
C ILE A 52 -0.42 -11.37 9.28
N VAL A 53 -1.58 -11.05 9.84
CA VAL A 53 -2.63 -10.33 9.10
C VAL A 53 -2.19 -8.90 8.79
N PHE A 54 -1.48 -8.25 9.72
CA PHE A 54 -0.94 -6.90 9.49
C PHE A 54 0.17 -6.91 8.42
N VAL A 55 1.00 -7.95 8.37
CA VAL A 55 1.98 -8.14 7.29
C VAL A 55 1.29 -8.32 5.94
N LEU A 56 0.24 -9.16 5.87
CA LEU A 56 -0.52 -9.37 4.64
C LEU A 56 -1.15 -8.08 4.13
N VAL A 57 -1.70 -7.25 5.02
CA VAL A 57 -2.24 -5.93 4.67
C VAL A 57 -1.18 -5.08 3.98
N PHE A 58 0.00 -4.94 4.57
CA PHE A 58 1.08 -4.17 3.95
C PHE A 58 1.60 -4.80 2.66
N PHE A 59 1.60 -6.13 2.56
CA PHE A 59 2.06 -6.81 1.36
C PHE A 59 1.12 -6.56 0.17
N PHE A 60 -0.19 -6.66 0.39
CA PHE A 60 -1.18 -6.44 -0.67
C PHE A 60 -1.27 -4.97 -1.11
N ILE A 61 -1.16 -4.02 -0.17
CA ILE A 61 -1.15 -2.59 -0.55
C ILE A 61 0.15 -2.20 -1.28
N ASP A 62 1.29 -2.79 -0.93
CA ASP A 62 2.56 -2.55 -1.60
C ASP A 62 2.52 -3.02 -3.07
N LEU A 63 2.02 -4.24 -3.29
CA LEU A 63 1.77 -4.77 -4.64
C LEU A 63 0.76 -3.91 -5.43
N ALA A 64 -0.28 -3.40 -4.77
CA ALA A 64 -1.23 -2.50 -5.40
C ALA A 64 -0.57 -1.20 -5.87
N PHE A 65 0.27 -0.57 -5.03
CA PHE A 65 0.97 0.67 -5.39
C PHE A 65 1.99 0.47 -6.51
N ILE A 66 2.74 -0.64 -6.50
CA ILE A 66 3.64 -1.01 -7.61
C ILE A 66 2.86 -1.18 -8.92
N MET A 67 1.69 -1.82 -8.86
CA MET A 67 0.87 -2.05 -10.05
C MET A 67 0.19 -0.76 -10.55
N LEU A 68 -0.17 0.16 -9.64
CA LEU A 68 -0.66 1.50 -10.00
C LEU A 68 0.46 2.34 -10.64
N MET A 69 1.68 2.31 -10.09
CA MET A 69 2.86 2.93 -10.70
C MET A 69 3.07 2.42 -12.13
N ALA A 70 3.04 1.10 -12.34
CA ALA A 70 3.17 0.49 -13.66
C ALA A 70 2.05 0.92 -14.63
N THR A 71 0.83 1.07 -14.12
CA THR A 71 -0.33 1.55 -14.91
C THR A 71 -0.05 2.95 -15.48
N TYR A 72 0.35 3.91 -14.64
CA TYR A 72 0.56 5.28 -15.08
C TYR A 72 1.79 5.42 -15.99
N TRP A 73 2.85 4.65 -15.77
CA TRP A 73 4.05 4.70 -16.61
C TRP A 73 3.80 4.08 -18.00
N THR A 74 3.08 2.96 -18.04
CA THR A 74 2.67 2.35 -19.32
C THR A 74 1.67 3.21 -20.07
N LEU A 75 0.84 3.98 -19.36
CA LEU A 75 -0.06 4.97 -19.94
C LEU A 75 0.70 6.17 -20.50
N ALA A 76 1.75 6.64 -19.82
CA ALA A 76 2.66 7.68 -20.33
C ALA A 76 3.37 7.24 -21.63
N GLY A 77 3.68 5.94 -21.75
CA GLY A 77 4.24 5.33 -22.97
C GLY A 77 3.20 4.95 -24.03
N GLY A 78 1.93 5.33 -23.88
CA GLY A 78 0.86 5.06 -24.85
C GLY A 78 0.35 3.61 -24.90
N LYS A 79 0.80 2.73 -24.01
CA LYS A 79 0.44 1.29 -23.98
C LYS A 79 -0.83 1.04 -23.17
N THR A 80 -1.96 1.58 -23.63
CA THR A 80 -3.26 1.57 -22.94
C THR A 80 -3.77 0.16 -22.57
N ALA A 81 -3.53 -0.84 -23.43
CA ALA A 81 -3.95 -2.22 -23.18
C ALA A 81 -3.24 -2.85 -21.97
N ILE A 82 -1.94 -2.56 -21.78
CA ILE A 82 -1.17 -3.04 -20.63
C ILE A 82 -1.57 -2.25 -19.38
N ALA A 83 -1.70 -0.93 -19.51
CA ALA A 83 -2.16 -0.07 -18.42
C ALA A 83 -3.50 -0.56 -17.85
N GLY A 84 -4.47 -0.90 -18.71
CA GLY A 84 -5.76 -1.43 -18.27
C GLY A 84 -5.67 -2.77 -17.52
N LYS A 85 -4.72 -3.65 -17.89
CA LYS A 85 -4.49 -4.92 -17.18
C LYS A 85 -3.85 -4.66 -15.81
N CYS A 86 -2.84 -3.81 -15.74
CA CYS A 86 -2.20 -3.40 -14.49
C CYS A 86 -3.22 -2.74 -13.55
N GLN A 87 -4.07 -1.84 -14.06
CA GLN A 87 -5.09 -1.18 -13.25
C GLN A 87 -6.08 -2.16 -12.63
N LYS A 88 -6.54 -3.16 -13.41
CA LYS A 88 -7.41 -4.23 -12.90
C LYS A 88 -6.72 -5.06 -11.82
N ALA A 89 -5.47 -5.44 -12.04
CA ALA A 89 -4.68 -6.18 -11.04
C ALA A 89 -4.49 -5.35 -9.75
N ALA A 90 -4.21 -4.06 -9.88
CA ALA A 90 -4.10 -3.17 -8.73
C ALA A 90 -5.42 -3.08 -7.94
N GLY A 91 -6.55 -2.97 -8.63
CA GLY A 91 -7.88 -3.00 -8.01
C GLY A 91 -8.17 -4.30 -7.25
N ALA A 92 -7.76 -5.45 -7.81
CA ALA A 92 -7.89 -6.73 -7.14
C ALA A 92 -7.06 -6.80 -5.85
N PHE A 93 -5.81 -6.32 -5.87
CA PHE A 93 -4.98 -6.27 -4.65
C PHE A 93 -5.53 -5.31 -3.60
N ILE A 94 -6.05 -4.15 -4.00
CA ILE A 94 -6.72 -3.20 -3.09
C ILE A 94 -7.96 -3.84 -2.46
N PHE A 95 -8.74 -4.60 -3.22
CA PHE A 95 -9.90 -5.30 -2.69
C PHE A 95 -9.50 -6.29 -1.59
N VAL A 96 -8.48 -7.11 -1.84
CA VAL A 96 -7.96 -8.06 -0.85
C VAL A 96 -7.41 -7.33 0.39
N PHE A 97 -6.67 -6.24 0.19
CA PHE A 97 -6.22 -5.34 1.26
C PHE A 97 -7.40 -4.85 2.12
N CYS A 98 -8.50 -4.39 1.50
CA CYS A 98 -9.68 -3.93 2.22
C CYS A 98 -10.31 -5.04 3.07
N VAL A 99 -10.41 -6.27 2.55
CA VAL A 99 -10.96 -7.41 3.30
C VAL A 99 -10.14 -7.67 4.58
N PHE A 100 -8.81 -7.68 4.48
CA PHE A 100 -7.94 -7.81 5.66
C PHE A 100 -7.99 -6.59 6.58
N GLY A 101 -8.12 -5.39 6.03
CA GLY A 101 -8.32 -4.15 6.80
C GLY A 101 -9.60 -4.18 7.63
N TRP A 102 -10.71 -4.63 7.06
CA TRP A 102 -11.98 -4.82 7.78
C TRP A 102 -11.87 -5.87 8.88
N TYR A 103 -11.14 -6.96 8.63
CA TYR A 103 -10.88 -7.99 9.64
C TYR A 103 -10.08 -7.44 10.84
N LEU A 104 -9.02 -6.68 10.58
CA LEU A 104 -8.24 -6.04 11.65
C LEU A 104 -9.06 -5.01 12.41
N PHE A 105 -9.84 -4.20 11.70
CA PHE A 105 -10.72 -3.20 12.30
C PHE A 105 -11.74 -3.84 13.25
N LEU A 106 -12.40 -4.92 12.81
CA LEU A 106 -13.32 -5.68 13.66
C LEU A 106 -12.61 -6.25 14.89
N THR A 107 -11.40 -6.80 14.70
CA THR A 107 -10.62 -7.34 15.82
C THR A 107 -10.28 -6.26 16.84
N MET A 108 -9.89 -5.06 16.39
CA MET A 108 -9.60 -3.93 17.28
C MET A 108 -10.82 -3.46 18.06
N ILE A 109 -12.01 -3.43 17.44
CA ILE A 109 -13.26 -3.08 18.15
C ILE A 109 -13.60 -4.13 19.20
N LEU A 110 -13.54 -5.42 18.87
CA LEU A 110 -13.83 -6.48 19.83
C LEU A 110 -12.87 -6.45 21.03
N LEU A 111 -11.60 -6.13 20.80
CA LEU A 111 -10.61 -5.91 21.86
C LEU A 111 -10.93 -4.66 22.69
N ALA A 112 -11.37 -3.56 22.08
CA ALA A 112 -11.69 -2.33 22.78
C ALA A 112 -12.93 -2.42 23.68
N VAL A 113 -13.85 -3.36 23.41
CA VAL A 113 -15.07 -3.59 24.18
C VAL A 113 -14.92 -4.78 25.15
N ASP A 114 -13.69 -5.32 25.32
CA ASP A 114 -13.40 -6.50 26.15
C ASP A 114 -14.31 -7.71 25.84
N PHE A 115 -14.63 -7.90 24.55
CA PHE A 115 -15.50 -9.00 24.13
C PHE A 115 -14.76 -10.35 24.27
N PRO A 116 -15.40 -11.41 24.79
CA PRO A 116 -14.73 -12.68 25.09
C PRO A 116 -14.24 -13.44 23.85
N LEU A 117 -14.71 -13.07 22.65
CA LEU A 117 -14.27 -13.68 21.39
C LEU A 117 -12.99 -13.00 20.88
N ARG A 118 -11.88 -13.74 20.88
CA ARG A 118 -10.59 -13.29 20.30
C ARG A 118 -10.43 -13.86 18.91
N LEU A 119 -10.47 -13.00 17.90
CA LEU A 119 -10.21 -13.41 16.51
C LEU A 119 -8.72 -13.72 16.32
N PRO A 120 -8.36 -14.86 15.70
CA PRO A 120 -6.98 -15.27 15.52
C PRO A 120 -6.33 -14.38 14.46
N THR A 121 -5.50 -13.45 14.90
CA THR A 121 -4.71 -12.59 14.01
C THR A 121 -3.32 -13.19 13.74
N GLY A 122 -2.87 -14.21 14.48
CA GLY A 122 -1.58 -14.86 14.25
C GLY A 122 -0.40 -13.99 14.68
N ASP A 123 -0.11 -14.02 15.99
CA ASP A 123 0.95 -13.25 16.61
C ASP A 123 2.34 -13.76 16.18
N LEU A 124 3.11 -12.91 15.51
CA LEU A 124 4.48 -13.24 15.06
C LEU A 124 5.55 -12.82 16.09
N SER A 125 5.17 -12.14 17.18
CA SER A 125 6.11 -11.72 18.22
C SER A 125 6.82 -12.90 18.90
N VAL A 126 6.17 -14.07 18.94
CA VAL A 126 6.73 -15.32 19.48
C VAL A 126 7.85 -15.88 18.59
N ILE A 127 7.76 -15.67 17.27
CA ILE A 127 8.71 -16.21 16.28
C ILE A 127 9.88 -15.22 16.09
N LEU A 128 9.61 -13.92 16.06
CA LEU A 128 10.63 -12.88 15.87
C LEU A 128 10.80 -12.01 17.13
N LYS A 129 11.56 -12.54 18.10
CA LYS A 129 11.90 -11.84 19.35
C LYS A 129 12.54 -10.48 19.10
N GLY A 130 12.04 -9.46 19.81
CA GLY A 130 12.54 -8.09 19.71
C GLY A 130 14.00 -7.95 20.15
N ALA A 131 14.71 -6.98 19.58
CA ALA A 131 16.12 -6.71 19.92
C ALA A 131 16.34 -6.44 21.43
N SER A 132 15.35 -5.87 22.11
CA SER A 132 15.39 -5.64 23.56
C SER A 132 15.33 -6.96 24.36
N GLU A 133 14.54 -7.94 23.90
CA GLU A 133 14.51 -9.26 24.54
C GLU A 133 15.78 -10.08 24.27
N ARG A 134 16.36 -9.96 23.06
CA ARG A 134 17.68 -10.56 22.76
C ARG A 134 18.79 -9.97 23.63
N LYS A 135 18.84 -8.64 23.79
CA LYS A 135 19.83 -7.97 24.66
C LYS A 135 19.67 -8.31 26.15
N ARG A 136 18.47 -8.70 26.59
CA ARG A 136 18.21 -9.13 27.97
C ARG A 136 18.51 -10.62 28.18
N ALA A 137 18.51 -11.42 27.11
CA ALA A 137 18.85 -12.84 27.12
C ALA A 137 20.36 -13.10 26.96
N GLU A 138 21.13 -12.15 26.46
CA GLU A 138 22.59 -12.20 26.49
C GLU A 138 23.06 -11.88 27.93
N PRO A 139 23.67 -12.85 28.65
CA PRO A 139 24.26 -12.55 29.94
C PRO A 139 25.36 -11.49 29.73
N LYS A 140 25.31 -10.42 30.53
CA LYS A 140 26.36 -9.40 30.58
C LYS A 140 27.69 -10.11 30.87
N ALA A 141 28.60 -10.09 29.90
CA ALA A 141 29.99 -10.49 30.08
C ALA A 141 30.70 -9.55 31.06
#